data_AF-A0A0P9XLV8-F1
#
_entry.id   AF-A0A0P9XLV8-F1
#
_cell.length_a   1.000
_cell.length_b   1.000
_cell.length_c   1.000
_cell.angle_alpha   90.00
_cell.angle_beta   90.00
_cell.angle_gamma   90.00
#
_symmetry.space_group_name_H-M   'P 1'
#
loop_
_entity.id
_entity.type
_entity.pdbx_description
1 polymer ?
#
loop_
_entity_poly.entity_id
_entity_poly.type
_entity_poly.pdbx_seq_one_letter_code
_entity_poly.pdbx_strand_id
1 'polypeptide(L)'
;MQNGPYQKRSNAESKSIGPYEGWDNGMLTCFRFTGNGPRPVLYQVLPDGTETVADMHNEQNVVVVHGVSRLFRFRLNSLVVEVRPTAQVNTGYNFNGTTTGEIRELKHAEQ
;
A
#
# COMPACT_ATOMS: atom_id res chain seq x y z
N MET A 1 -7.72 18.04 -0.04
CA MET A 1 -7.34 17.59 1.32
C MET A 1 -6.30 16.50 1.16
N GLN A 2 -5.06 16.82 1.49
CA GLN A 2 -3.96 15.86 1.53
C GLN A 2 -3.68 15.58 2.99
N ASN A 3 -3.95 14.34 3.41
CA ASN A 3 -3.56 13.84 4.73
C ASN A 3 -2.46 12.81 4.44
N GLY A 4 -1.24 13.08 4.90
CA GLY A 4 -0.06 12.25 4.65
C GLY A 4 0.67 12.50 3.31
N PRO A 5 1.84 11.87 3.10
CA PRO A 5 2.70 12.04 1.92
C PRO A 5 2.17 11.39 0.63
N TYR A 6 0.87 11.08 0.55
CA TYR A 6 0.24 10.50 -0.63
C TYR A 6 -0.88 11.40 -1.16
N GLN A 7 -0.91 11.58 -2.49
CA GLN A 7 -1.96 12.28 -3.22
C GLN A 7 -2.98 11.28 -3.75
N LYS A 8 -4.25 11.71 -3.80
CA LYS A 8 -5.38 10.89 -4.25
C LYS A 8 -6.04 11.56 -5.46
N ARG A 9 -6.35 10.78 -6.50
CA ARG A 9 -7.10 11.21 -7.69
C ARG A 9 -8.31 10.31 -7.87
N SER A 10 -9.49 10.92 -8.00
CA SER A 10 -10.76 10.22 -8.20
C SER A 10 -11.81 11.14 -8.83
N ASN A 11 -12.85 10.57 -9.42
CA ASN A 11 -14.09 11.31 -9.69
C ASN A 11 -14.92 11.46 -8.40
N ALA A 12 -16.08 12.13 -8.49
CA ALA A 12 -16.95 12.39 -7.34
C ALA A 12 -17.47 11.10 -6.69
N GLU A 13 -17.88 10.11 -7.49
CA GLU A 13 -18.44 8.84 -7.04
C GLU A 13 -17.39 7.96 -6.34
N SER A 14 -16.21 7.83 -6.94
CA SER A 14 -15.13 6.97 -6.45
C SER A 14 -14.45 7.53 -5.20
N LYS A 15 -14.66 8.81 -4.87
CA LYS A 15 -14.07 9.44 -3.68
C LYS A 15 -14.36 8.65 -2.39
N SER A 16 -15.51 7.97 -2.35
CA SER A 16 -15.98 7.16 -1.22
C SER A 16 -15.13 5.93 -0.90
N ILE A 17 -14.41 5.37 -1.88
CA ILE A 17 -13.59 4.16 -1.69
C ILE A 17 -12.11 4.47 -1.45
N GLY A 18 -11.72 5.75 -1.46
CA GLY A 18 -10.34 6.15 -1.26
C GLY A 18 -9.92 6.10 0.22
N PRO A 19 -8.63 5.93 0.52
CA PRO A 19 -8.14 6.01 1.88
C PRO A 19 -8.23 7.44 2.43
N TYR A 20 -8.27 7.58 3.74
CA TYR A 20 -8.17 8.86 4.44
C TYR A 20 -6.76 9.46 4.26
N GLU A 21 -5.73 8.66 4.51
CA GLU A 21 -4.32 9.01 4.33
C GLU A 21 -3.49 7.79 3.92
N GLY A 22 -2.29 8.05 3.41
CA GLY A 22 -1.30 7.02 3.10
C GLY A 22 0.10 7.46 3.48
N TRP A 23 0.94 6.51 3.86
CA TRP A 23 2.35 6.70 4.19
C TRP A 23 3.12 5.42 3.92
N ASP A 24 4.44 5.51 3.83
CA ASP A 24 5.33 4.37 3.67
C ASP A 24 6.62 4.55 4.48
N ASN A 25 7.36 3.46 4.67
CA ASN A 25 8.68 3.47 5.29
C ASN A 25 9.77 2.94 4.34
N GLY A 26 9.50 2.93 3.04
CA GLY A 26 10.38 2.33 2.02
C GLY A 26 10.31 0.80 1.90
N MET A 27 9.54 0.13 2.75
CA MET A 27 9.32 -1.33 2.69
C MET A 27 7.83 -1.66 2.65
N LEU A 28 7.03 -1.06 3.52
CA LEU A 28 5.59 -1.21 3.62
C LEU A 28 4.91 0.10 3.24
N THR A 29 3.79 0.00 2.54
CA THR A 29 2.89 1.14 2.32
C THR A 29 1.62 0.93 3.13
N CYS A 30 1.24 1.92 3.92
CA CYS A 30 0.07 1.88 4.78
C CYS A 30 -0.99 2.86 4.30
N PHE A 31 -2.25 2.41 4.29
CA PHE A 31 -3.41 3.21 3.93
C PHE A 31 -4.47 3.13 5.01
N ARG A 32 -4.75 4.25 5.67
CA ARG A 32 -5.79 4.31 6.71
C ARG A 32 -7.14 4.60 6.09
N PHE A 33 -8.15 3.87 6.53
CA PHE A 33 -9.55 4.10 6.20
C PHE A 33 -10.32 4.46 7.47
N THR A 34 -11.20 5.47 7.39
CA THR A 34 -12.02 5.91 8.52
C THR A 34 -13.49 5.48 8.40
N GLY A 35 -13.90 5.02 7.22
CA GLY A 35 -15.26 4.52 6.97
C GLY A 35 -15.36 2.99 7.10
N ASN A 36 -16.57 2.53 7.42
CA ASN A 36 -16.96 1.12 7.50
C ASN A 36 -17.57 0.58 6.18
N GLY A 37 -17.42 1.32 5.09
CA GLY A 37 -17.90 0.88 3.77
C GLY A 37 -17.08 -0.30 3.22
N PRO A 38 -17.56 -0.91 2.12
CA PRO A 38 -16.84 -2.00 1.46
C PRO A 38 -15.41 -1.60 1.11
N ARG A 39 -14.46 -2.49 1.39
CA ARG A 39 -13.04 -2.25 1.09
C ARG A 39 -12.76 -2.53 -0.40
N PRO A 40 -12.07 -1.63 -1.11
CA PRO A 40 -11.62 -1.89 -2.47
C PRO A 40 -10.51 -2.94 -2.49
N VAL A 41 -10.32 -3.58 -3.64
CA VAL A 41 -9.09 -4.33 -3.93
C VAL A 41 -8.00 -3.33 -4.30
N LEU A 42 -6.79 -3.53 -3.79
CA LEU A 42 -5.64 -2.68 -4.06
C LEU A 42 -4.74 -3.34 -5.10
N TYR A 43 -4.34 -2.54 -6.08
CA TYR A 43 -3.39 -2.91 -7.12
C TYR A 43 -2.18 -1.99 -7.05
N GLN A 44 -1.00 -2.56 -7.27
CA GLN A 44 0.21 -1.82 -7.61
C GLN A 44 0.26 -1.65 -9.12
N VAL A 45 0.51 -0.42 -9.58
CA VAL A 45 0.79 -0.17 -10.99
C VAL A 45 2.29 -0.28 -11.23
N LEU A 46 2.68 -1.18 -12.12
CA LEU A 46 4.06 -1.47 -12.48
C LEU A 46 4.64 -0.40 -13.41
N PRO A 47 5.98 -0.35 -13.61
CA PRO A 47 6.61 0.65 -14.47
C PRO A 47 6.14 0.63 -15.93
N ASP A 48 5.67 -0.50 -16.43
CA ASP A 48 5.08 -0.66 -17.76
C ASP A 48 3.60 -0.24 -17.84
N GLY A 49 3.01 0.19 -16.71
CA GLY A 49 1.62 0.61 -16.59
C GLY A 49 0.63 -0.53 -16.34
N THR A 50 1.07 -1.78 -16.29
CA THR A 50 0.21 -2.92 -15.93
C THR A 50 -0.08 -2.95 -14.43
N GLU A 51 -1.09 -3.71 -14.02
CA GLU A 51 -1.51 -3.83 -12.63
C GLU A 51 -1.19 -5.23 -12.09
N THR A 52 -0.65 -5.28 -10.88
CA THR A 52 -0.60 -6.50 -10.07
C THR A 52 -1.40 -6.29 -8.80
N VAL A 53 -2.07 -7.34 -8.31
CA VAL A 53 -2.75 -7.30 -7.01
C VAL A 53 -1.68 -7.08 -5.94
N ALA A 54 -1.93 -6.15 -5.03
CA ALA A 54 -1.02 -5.86 -3.94
C ALA A 54 -1.08 -6.99 -2.88
N ASP A 55 0.08 -7.52 -2.50
CA ASP A 55 0.19 -8.36 -1.30
C ASP A 55 -0.03 -7.49 -0.06
N MET A 56 -1.00 -7.83 0.77
CA MET A 56 -1.47 -6.96 1.84
C MET A 56 -2.17 -7.70 2.98
N HIS A 57 -2.26 -7.03 4.12
CA HIS A 57 -3.13 -7.40 5.22
C HIS A 57 -3.81 -6.17 5.82
N ASN A 58 -4.79 -6.40 6.68
CA ASN A 58 -5.43 -5.35 7.46
C ASN A 58 -4.92 -5.40 8.90
N GLU A 59 -4.51 -4.24 9.42
CA GLU A 59 -4.19 -4.00 10.82
C GLU A 59 -5.15 -2.92 11.32
N GLN A 60 -6.17 -3.32 12.10
CA GLN A 60 -7.27 -2.44 12.51
C GLN A 60 -7.93 -1.71 11.32
N ASN A 61 -7.82 -0.39 11.25
CA ASN A 61 -8.36 0.44 10.19
C ASN A 61 -7.31 0.83 9.13
N VAL A 62 -6.17 0.16 9.13
CA VAL A 62 -5.04 0.38 8.21
C VAL A 62 -4.87 -0.85 7.33
N VAL A 63 -4.83 -0.64 6.02
CA VAL A 63 -4.35 -1.63 5.06
C VAL A 63 -2.84 -1.49 4.97
N VAL A 64 -2.11 -2.57 5.21
CA VAL A 64 -0.66 -2.64 5.12
C VAL A 64 -0.28 -3.46 3.90
N VAL A 65 0.28 -2.79 2.89
CA VAL A 65 0.80 -3.39 1.67
C VAL A 65 2.26 -3.76 1.88
N HIS A 66 2.60 -5.00 1.54
CA HIS A 66 3.96 -5.54 1.55
C HIS A 66 4.72 -5.09 0.30
N GLY A 67 5.06 -3.81 0.28
CA GLY A 67 5.81 -3.20 -0.80
C GLY A 67 5.51 -1.72 -0.93
N VAL A 68 6.24 -1.10 -1.85
CA VAL A 68 6.09 0.31 -2.22
C VAL A 68 5.85 0.43 -3.72
N SER A 69 5.08 1.45 -4.13
CA SER A 69 4.79 1.71 -5.55
C SER A 69 4.69 3.21 -5.81
N ARG A 70 5.02 3.60 -7.05
CA ARG A 70 4.80 4.95 -7.57
C ARG A 70 3.33 5.26 -7.82
N LEU A 71 2.50 4.23 -7.92
CA LEU A 71 1.06 4.37 -8.10
C LEU A 71 0.33 3.11 -7.61
N PHE A 72 -0.70 3.34 -6.81
CA PHE A 72 -1.67 2.35 -6.40
C PHE A 72 -3.02 2.67 -7.04
N ARG A 73 -3.78 1.62 -7.38
CA ARG A 73 -5.16 1.75 -7.85
C ARG A 73 -6.09 0.93 -6.95
N PHE A 74 -7.09 1.61 -6.40
CA PHE A 74 -8.10 1.06 -5.51
C PHE A 74 -9.34 0.85 -6.36
N ARG A 75 -9.81 -0.40 -6.48
CA ARG A 75 -10.94 -0.75 -7.34
C ARG A 75 -12.06 -1.40 -6.55
N LEU A 76 -13.28 -0.94 -6.77
CA LEU A 76 -14.50 -1.56 -6.25
C LEU A 76 -15.60 -1.43 -7.31
N ASN A 77 -15.96 -2.54 -7.96
CA ASN A 77 -16.83 -2.53 -9.14
C ASN A 77 -16.30 -1.52 -10.19
N SER A 78 -17.12 -0.53 -10.56
CA SER A 78 -16.77 0.55 -11.49
C SER A 78 -15.98 1.70 -10.85
N LEU A 79 -15.86 1.72 -9.52
CA LEU A 79 -15.20 2.80 -8.78
C LEU A 79 -13.69 2.62 -8.79
N VAL A 80 -12.97 3.73 -9.03
CA VAL A 80 -11.51 3.75 -9.09
C VAL A 80 -10.94 4.98 -8.38
N VAL A 81 -10.00 4.75 -7.47
CA VAL A 81 -9.16 5.80 -6.87
C VAL A 81 -7.71 5.48 -7.13
N GLU A 82 -6.96 6.49 -7.57
CA GLU A 82 -5.51 6.41 -7.73
C GLU A 82 -4.83 7.11 -6.57
N VAL A 83 -3.80 6.47 -6.03
CA VAL A 83 -3.05 6.99 -4.87
C VAL A 83 -1.56 6.89 -5.17
N ARG A 84 -0.86 8.03 -5.10
CA ARG A 84 0.58 8.12 -5.43
C ARG A 84 1.35 8.89 -4.36
N PRO A 85 2.61 8.56 -4.10
CA PRO A 85 3.45 9.34 -3.19
C PRO A 85 3.72 10.73 -3.76
N THR A 86 3.92 11.74 -2.90
CA THR A 86 4.33 13.10 -3.31
C THR A 86 5.81 13.22 -3.63
N ALA A 87 6.61 12.30 -3.10
CA ALA A 87 8.05 12.27 -3.26
C ALA A 87 8.48 10.90 -3.81
N GLN A 88 9.76 10.81 -4.18
CA GLN A 88 10.34 9.54 -4.58
C GLN A 88 10.35 8.56 -3.39
N VAL A 89 9.89 7.33 -3.64
CA VAL A 89 9.89 6.27 -2.63
C VAL A 89 11.26 5.60 -2.58
N ASN A 90 11.76 5.36 -1.37
CA ASN A 90 12.95 4.55 -1.16
C ASN A 90 12.59 3.07 -1.31
N THR A 91 13.40 2.28 -2.00
CA THR A 91 13.13 0.85 -2.28
C THR A 91 14.30 -0.04 -1.86
N GLY A 92 15.01 0.35 -0.79
CA GLY A 92 16.16 -0.40 -0.28
C GLY A 92 15.79 -1.83 0.14
N TYR A 93 16.74 -2.75 0.04
CA TYR A 93 16.54 -4.13 0.47
C TYR A 93 16.48 -4.26 2.00
N ASN A 94 15.54 -5.07 2.50
CA ASN A 94 15.44 -5.38 3.93
C ASN A 94 16.38 -6.51 4.33
N PHE A 95 17.58 -6.17 4.80
CA PHE A 95 18.59 -7.14 5.25
C PHE A 95 18.22 -7.87 6.54
N ASN A 96 17.33 -7.34 7.36
CA ASN A 96 16.89 -8.02 8.57
C ASN A 96 15.97 -9.22 8.26
N GLY A 97 15.33 -9.23 7.09
CA GLY A 97 14.41 -10.30 6.69
C GLY A 97 13.11 -10.35 7.50
N THR A 98 12.82 -9.33 8.31
CA THR A 98 11.58 -9.18 9.09
C THR A 98 11.06 -7.74 9.03
N THR A 99 9.80 -7.53 9.41
CA THR A 99 9.20 -6.19 9.56
C THR A 99 8.99 -5.78 11.02
N THR A 100 9.47 -6.58 11.98
CA THR A 100 9.26 -6.38 13.43
C THR A 100 10.42 -5.66 14.11
N GLY A 101 11.53 -5.45 13.40
CA GLY A 101 12.78 -4.94 13.97
C GLY A 101 13.75 -6.04 14.42
N GLU A 102 13.32 -7.30 14.37
CA GLU A 102 14.15 -8.47 14.66
C GLU A 102 14.94 -8.93 13.43
N ILE A 103 15.95 -9.78 13.62
CA ILE A 103 16.74 -10.34 12.51
C ILE A 103 16.34 -11.80 12.29
N ARG A 104 16.05 -12.17 11.05
CA ARG A 104 15.78 -13.56 10.67
C ARG A 104 17.08 -14.34 10.58
N GLU A 105 17.23 -15.36 11.42
CA GLU A 105 18.38 -16.27 11.41
C GLU A 105 18.12 -17.53 10.58
N LEU A 106 19.16 -18.01 9.88
CA LEU A 106 19.12 -19.27 9.16
C LEU A 106 19.70 -20.38 10.05
N LYS A 107 18.85 -21.33 10.46
CA LYS A 107 19.30 -22.54 11.15
C LYS A 107 19.52 -23.65 10.12
N HIS A 108 20.74 -24.19 10.09
CA HIS A 108 21.02 -25.41 9.34
C HIS A 108 20.52 -26.60 10.17
N ALA A 109 19.78 -27.52 9.56
CA ALA A 109 19.51 -28.80 10.19
C ALA A 109 20.82 -29.61 10.18
N GLU A 110 21.21 -30.16 11.33
CA GLU A 110 22.21 -31.23 11.35
C GLU A 110 21.62 -32.42 10.59
N GLN A 111 22.33 -32.88 9.55
CA GLN A 111 21.93 -34.02 8.72
C GLN A 111 22.15 -35.34 9.44
#